data_AF-A0A925UAF7-F1
#
_entry.id   AF-A0A925UAF7-F1
#
_cell.length_a   1.000
_cell.length_b   1.000
_cell.length_c   1.000
_cell.angle_alpha   90.00
_cell.angle_beta   90.00
_cell.angle_gamma   90.00
#
_symmetry.space_group_name_H-M   'P 1'
#
loop_
_entity.id
_entity.type
_entity.pdbx_description
1 polymer ?
#
loop_
_entity_poly.entity_id
_entity_poly.type
_entity_poly.pdbx_seq_one_letter_code
_entity_poly.pdbx_strand_id
1 'polypeptide(L)'
;MLHEPAAEVGIENASKKKASLGVWFFFLYLIFYGGFVVIGVLNYELLATEVVAGLNLALVYGIGLIVFAVLLGMLYNFLCSKYEDDLNTKEVQE
;
A
#
# COMPACT_ATOMS: atom_id res chain seq x y z
N MET A 1 -30.58 -32.40 10.31
CA MET A 1 -29.53 -31.66 9.57
C MET A 1 -29.17 -30.47 10.43
N LEU A 2 -28.27 -30.68 11.40
CA LEU A 2 -27.74 -29.61 12.25
C LEU A 2 -26.60 -28.99 11.46
N HIS A 3 -26.89 -27.91 10.75
CA HIS A 3 -25.83 -27.03 10.26
C HIS A 3 -25.27 -26.31 11.47
N GLU A 4 -24.09 -26.75 11.91
CA GLU A 4 -23.22 -25.95 12.75
C GLU A 4 -22.91 -24.65 11.97
N PRO A 5 -23.11 -23.45 12.55
CA PRO A 5 -22.73 -22.23 11.87
C PRO A 5 -21.20 -22.22 11.84
N ALA A 6 -20.65 -22.53 10.68
CA ALA A 6 -19.22 -22.49 10.43
C ALA A 6 -18.70 -21.10 10.79
N ALA A 7 -17.77 -21.01 11.74
CA ALA A 7 -16.77 -19.97 11.98
C ALA A 7 -16.79 -18.69 11.09
N GLU A 8 -17.92 -17.99 10.98
CA GLU A 8 -18.05 -16.79 10.14
C GLU A 8 -17.38 -15.58 10.79
N VAL A 9 -17.35 -15.51 12.13
CA VAL A 9 -16.93 -14.32 12.88
C VAL A 9 -15.42 -14.01 12.76
N GLY A 10 -14.57 -15.02 12.54
CA GLY A 10 -13.11 -14.85 12.42
C GLY A 10 -12.67 -14.24 11.07
N ILE A 11 -13.31 -14.64 9.98
CA ILE A 11 -13.00 -14.18 8.60
C ILE A 11 -13.39 -12.71 8.41
N GLU A 12 -14.50 -12.29 9.03
CA GLU A 12 -15.03 -10.93 8.94
C GLU A 12 -14.11 -9.89 9.60
N ASN A 13 -13.54 -10.21 10.75
CA ASN A 13 -12.67 -9.28 11.52
C ASN A 13 -11.28 -9.13 10.88
N ALA A 14 -10.70 -10.22 10.37
CA ALA A 14 -9.43 -10.17 9.65
C ALA A 14 -9.55 -9.35 8.35
N SER A 15 -10.67 -9.47 7.62
CA SER A 15 -10.91 -8.74 6.38
C SER A 15 -11.03 -7.22 6.60
N LYS A 16 -11.73 -6.78 7.65
CA LYS A 16 -11.87 -5.34 7.97
C LYS A 16 -10.53 -4.70 8.34
N LYS A 17 -9.69 -5.38 9.11
CA LYS A 17 -8.35 -4.87 9.49
C LYS A 17 -7.41 -4.76 8.30
N LYS A 18 -7.38 -5.77 7.42
CA LYS A 18 -6.59 -5.72 6.18
C LYS A 18 -7.03 -4.58 5.26
N ALA A 19 -8.34 -4.41 5.07
CA ALA A 19 -8.89 -3.32 4.27
C ALA A 19 -8.49 -1.94 4.83
N SER A 20 -8.58 -1.73 6.15
CA SER A 20 -8.17 -0.47 6.79
C SER A 20 -6.69 -0.16 6.58
N LEU A 21 -5.83 -1.19 6.60
CA LEU A 21 -4.41 -1.03 6.28
C LEU A 21 -4.25 -0.59 4.83
N GLY A 22 -4.89 -1.29 3.88
CA GLY A 22 -4.78 -0.96 2.45
C GLY A 22 -5.17 0.49 2.14
N VAL A 23 -6.24 0.99 2.80
CA VAL A 23 -6.66 2.40 2.68
C VAL A 23 -5.60 3.37 3.17
N TRP A 24 -4.92 3.07 4.29
CA TRP A 24 -3.84 3.92 4.79
C TRP A 24 -2.66 3.99 3.81
N PHE A 25 -2.24 2.85 3.25
CA PHE A 25 -1.18 2.77 2.25
C PHE A 25 -1.57 3.48 0.95
N PHE A 26 -2.85 3.43 0.56
CA PHE A 26 -3.40 4.17 -0.58
C PHE A 26 -3.24 5.68 -0.38
N PHE A 27 -3.65 6.22 0.77
CA PHE A 27 -3.48 7.65 1.05
C PHE A 27 -2.01 8.07 1.12
N LEU A 28 -1.15 7.20 1.66
CA LEU A 28 0.29 7.45 1.65
C LEU A 28 0.80 7.60 0.22
N TYR A 29 0.53 6.64 -0.66
CA TYR A 29 0.90 6.72 -2.08
C TYR A 29 0.26 7.94 -2.77
N LEU A 30 -1.01 8.23 -2.47
CA LEU A 30 -1.74 9.36 -3.03
C LEU A 30 -1.05 10.70 -2.75
N ILE A 31 -0.45 10.88 -1.57
CA ILE A 31 0.29 12.10 -1.24
C ILE A 31 1.53 12.26 -2.14
N PHE A 32 2.31 11.20 -2.33
CA PHE A 32 3.49 11.23 -3.20
C PHE A 32 3.11 11.44 -4.67
N TYR A 33 2.12 10.69 -5.16
CA TYR A 33 1.62 10.86 -6.52
C TYR A 33 0.97 12.25 -6.72
N GLY A 34 0.22 12.72 -5.75
CA GLY A 34 -0.38 14.06 -5.75
C GLY A 34 0.70 15.14 -5.81
N GLY A 35 1.80 14.99 -5.07
CA GLY A 35 2.96 15.88 -5.17
C GLY A 35 3.52 15.97 -6.59
N PHE A 36 3.72 14.82 -7.25
CA PHE A 36 4.14 14.78 -8.66
C PHE A 36 3.18 15.54 -9.58
N VAL A 37 1.87 15.28 -9.44
CA VAL A 37 0.84 15.94 -10.26
C VAL A 37 0.80 17.44 -10.00
N VAL A 38 0.87 17.87 -8.75
CA VAL A 38 0.88 19.30 -8.37
C VAL A 38 2.08 20.01 -8.97
N ILE A 39 3.27 19.41 -8.91
CA ILE A 39 4.47 19.97 -9.56
C ILE A 39 4.24 20.04 -11.07
N GLY A 40 3.67 19.00 -11.69
CA GLY A 40 3.35 18.98 -13.13
C GLY A 40 2.40 20.08 -13.58
N VAL A 41 1.41 20.40 -12.75
CA VAL A 41 0.41 21.42 -13.06
C VAL A 41 0.93 22.83 -12.79
N LEU A 42 1.64 23.04 -11.68
CA LEU A 42 2.09 24.38 -11.28
C LEU A 42 3.42 24.78 -11.89
N ASN A 43 4.32 23.83 -12.15
CA ASN A 43 5.66 24.10 -12.62
C ASN A 43 6.26 22.91 -13.40
N TYR A 44 5.80 22.74 -14.65
CA TYR A 44 6.28 21.66 -15.52
C TYR A 44 7.78 21.79 -15.87
N GLU A 45 8.35 22.99 -15.83
CA GLU A 45 9.76 23.23 -16.13
C GLU A 45 10.69 22.56 -15.11
N LEU A 46 10.30 22.52 -13.84
CA LEU A 46 11.03 21.76 -12.81
C LEU A 46 11.09 20.27 -13.13
N LEU A 47 9.99 19.70 -13.63
CA LEU A 47 9.92 18.30 -14.05
C LEU A 47 10.76 18.02 -15.30
N ALA A 48 10.87 19.00 -16.20
CA ALA A 48 11.71 18.90 -17.39
C ALA A 48 13.21 19.06 -17.09
N THR A 49 13.57 19.57 -15.91
CA THR A 49 14.96 19.81 -15.52
C THR A 49 15.74 18.51 -15.45
N GLU A 50 16.90 18.47 -16.11
CA GLU A 50 17.83 17.35 -16.06
C GLU A 50 18.48 17.28 -14.66
N VAL A 51 18.40 16.12 -14.02
CA VAL A 51 18.86 15.94 -12.63
C VAL A 51 19.92 14.85 -12.50
N VAL A 52 19.76 13.71 -13.16
CA VAL A 52 20.65 12.56 -12.98
C VAL A 52 20.94 11.90 -14.32
N ALA A 53 22.23 11.84 -14.69
CA ALA A 53 22.72 11.06 -15.82
C ALA A 53 21.99 11.29 -17.16
N GLY A 54 21.66 12.54 -17.51
CA GLY A 54 20.88 12.80 -18.73
C GLY A 54 19.35 12.78 -18.54
N LEU A 55 18.87 12.33 -17.39
CA LEU A 55 17.44 12.12 -17.16
C LEU A 55 16.80 13.34 -16.49
N ASN A 56 15.62 13.70 -16.99
CA ASN A 56 14.79 14.73 -16.40
C ASN A 56 14.15 14.27 -15.08
N LEU A 57 13.80 15.23 -14.25
CA LEU A 57 13.21 14.99 -12.94
C LEU A 57 11.88 14.24 -13.06
N ALA A 58 11.11 14.45 -14.13
CA ALA A 58 9.87 13.74 -14.39
C ALA A 58 10.07 12.23 -14.47
N LEU A 59 11.07 11.80 -15.22
CA LEU A 59 11.36 10.38 -15.40
C LEU A 59 11.89 9.77 -14.10
N VAL A 60 12.82 10.45 -13.43
CA VAL A 60 13.41 9.95 -12.17
C VAL A 60 12.34 9.84 -11.08
N TYR A 61 11.49 10.86 -10.94
CA TYR A 61 10.39 10.86 -9.99
C TYR A 61 9.36 9.77 -10.33
N GLY A 62 8.99 9.63 -11.60
CA GLY A 62 8.06 8.61 -12.07
C GLY A 62 8.55 7.18 -11.78
N ILE A 63 9.82 6.89 -12.07
CA ILE A 63 10.43 5.60 -11.72
C ILE A 63 10.43 5.41 -10.20
N GLY A 64 10.76 6.46 -9.44
CA GLY A 64 10.70 6.46 -7.98
C GLY A 64 9.31 6.08 -7.45
N LEU A 65 8.24 6.64 -8.01
CA LEU A 65 6.86 6.31 -7.63
C LEU A 65 6.51 4.85 -7.91
N ILE A 66 6.97 4.28 -9.03
CA ILE A 66 6.74 2.86 -9.35
C ILE A 66 7.42 1.98 -8.32
N VAL A 67 8.70 2.23 -8.03
CA VAL A 67 9.45 1.46 -7.02
C VAL A 67 8.77 1.60 -5.65
N PHE A 68 8.36 2.81 -5.28
CA PHE A 68 7.66 3.07 -4.03
C PHE A 68 6.33 2.31 -3.94
N ALA A 69 5.53 2.25 -5.01
CA ALA A 69 4.29 1.48 -5.06
C ALA A 69 4.53 -0.01 -4.83
N VAL A 70 5.58 -0.57 -5.47
CA VAL A 70 5.97 -1.98 -5.28
C VAL A 70 6.39 -2.25 -3.84
N LEU A 71 7.19 -1.36 -3.24
CA LEU A 71 7.61 -1.48 -1.84
C LEU A 71 6.42 -1.40 -0.88
N LEU A 72 5.47 -0.49 -1.11
CA LEU A 72 4.24 -0.39 -0.32
C LEU A 72 3.39 -1.66 -0.45
N GLY A 73 3.26 -2.23 -1.64
CA GLY A 73 2.54 -3.49 -1.87
C GLY A 73 3.19 -4.67 -1.14
N MET A 74 4.51 -4.76 -1.20
CA MET A 74 5.28 -5.79 -0.49
C MET A 74 5.15 -5.63 1.03
N LEU A 75 5.25 -4.39 1.54
CA LEU A 75 5.08 -4.09 2.96
C LEU A 75 3.66 -4.42 3.43
N TYR A 76 2.64 -4.03 2.66
CA TYR A 76 1.26 -4.39 2.94
C TYR A 76 1.05 -5.91 3.01
N ASN A 77 1.61 -6.66 2.06
CA ASN A 77 1.54 -8.12 2.04
C ASN A 77 2.21 -8.73 3.28
N PHE A 78 3.41 -8.28 3.62
CA PHE A 78 4.14 -8.73 4.82
C PHE A 78 3.37 -8.44 6.10
N LEU A 79 2.80 -7.24 6.25
CA LEU A 79 1.98 -6.90 7.41
C LEU A 79 0.72 -7.77 7.48
N CYS A 80 0.02 -7.98 6.36
CA CYS A 80 -1.16 -8.84 6.33
C CYS A 80 -0.83 -10.28 6.73
N SER A 81 0.30 -10.83 6.25
CA SER A 81 0.76 -12.17 6.60
C SER A 81 1.06 -12.27 8.10
N LYS A 82 1.73 -11.27 8.67
CA LYS A 82 1.99 -11.22 10.11
C LYS A 82 0.71 -11.11 10.96
N TYR A 83 -0.26 -10.32 10.51
CA TYR A 83 -1.56 -10.26 11.20
C TYR A 83 -2.29 -11.60 11.16
N GLU A 84 -2.15 -12.36 10.07
CA GLU A 84 -2.74 -13.68 9.93
C GLU A 84 -2.07 -14.70 10.88
N ASP A 85 -0.74 -14.70 10.98
CA ASP A 85 0.01 -15.56 11.91
C ASP A 85 -0.32 -15.27 13.39
N ASP A 86 -0.47 -14.00 13.77
CA ASP A 86 -0.79 -13.59 15.15
C ASP A 86 -2.22 -14.01 15.55
N LEU A 87 -3.16 -13.95 14.59
CA LEU A 87 -4.54 -14.41 14.81
C LEU A 87 -4.60 -15.94 14.91
N ASN A 88 -3.91 -16.66 14.03
CA ASN A 88 -3.89 -18.13 14.03
C ASN A 88 -3.25 -18.70 15.31
N THR A 89 -2.23 -18.01 15.86
CA THR A 89 -1.59 -18.40 17.12
C THR A 89 -2.52 -18.24 18.34
N LYS A 90 -3.51 -17.33 18.28
CA LYS A 90 -4.47 -17.12 19.37
C LYS A 90 -5.59 -18.16 19.37
N GLU A 91 -6.03 -18.62 18.20
CA GLU A 91 -7.06 -19.66 18.10
C GLU A 91 -6.57 -21.05 18.51
N VAL A 92 -5.25 -21.30 18.50
CA VAL A 92 -4.65 -22.57 18.96
C VAL A 92 -4.46 -22.61 20.50
N GLN A 93 -4.60 -21.47 21.19
CA GLN A 93 -4.41 -21.34 22.64
C GLN A 93 -5.73 -21.22 23.42
N GLU A 94 -6.88 -21.14 22.75
CA GLU A 94 -8.23 -21.17 23.33
C GLU A 94 -8.85 -22.57 23.19
#